data_AF-A0A355Q7S8-F1
#
_entry.id   AF-A0A355Q7S8-F1
#
_cell.length_a   1.000
_cell.length_b   1.000
_cell.length_c   1.000
_cell.angle_alpha   90.00
_cell.angle_beta   90.00
_cell.angle_gamma   90.00
#
_symmetry.space_group_name_H-M   'P 1'
#
loop_
_entity.id
_entity.type
_entity.pdbx_description
1 polymer ?
#
loop_
_entity_poly.entity_id
_entity_poly.type
_entity_poly.pdbx_seq_one_letter_code
_entity_poly.pdbx_strand_id
1 'polypeptide(L)'
;MPHLEAAQPPDNSSSTYQVSPYTRGLAECLQMLERSDPNGGHDEQTLKHLLCNLLQGRILEHLRQRLIEHFELDQNDSGERVSLLLIDVFKEEIFGTFRRRIEEQPELLTQIAQEIVATETQSGQELPEQTKQLYERILQKHLGYSDLGAILRILQADERLENLILTSMLHKNGMHSPKSSYPDKSNFSKLPR
;
A
#
# COMPACT_ATOMS: atom_id res chain seq x y z
N MET A 1 46.69 32.29 -14.89
CA MET A 1 45.37 32.28 -14.23
C MET A 1 44.95 30.83 -14.08
N PRO A 2 44.84 30.30 -12.86
CA PRO A 2 44.56 28.89 -12.61
C PRO A 2 43.10 28.55 -12.87
N HIS A 3 42.86 27.32 -13.30
CA HIS A 3 41.55 26.75 -13.60
C HIS A 3 40.70 26.68 -12.32
N LEU A 4 39.50 27.28 -12.36
CA LEU A 4 38.46 27.04 -11.36
C LEU A 4 37.90 25.63 -11.59
N GLU A 5 38.23 24.74 -10.66
CA GLU A 5 37.56 23.44 -10.52
C GLU A 5 36.14 23.69 -10.04
N ALA A 6 35.16 23.51 -10.95
CA ALA A 6 33.76 23.57 -10.60
C ALA A 6 33.44 22.35 -9.71
N ALA A 7 33.28 22.59 -8.41
CA ALA A 7 32.76 21.61 -7.48
C ALA A 7 31.39 21.12 -8.01
N GLN A 8 31.31 19.83 -8.36
CA GLN A 8 30.04 19.17 -8.57
C GLN A 8 29.23 19.27 -7.26
N PRO A 9 27.95 19.66 -7.30
CA PRO A 9 27.12 19.60 -6.12
C PRO A 9 27.01 18.14 -5.67
N PRO A 10 27.06 17.85 -4.35
CA PRO A 10 26.83 16.51 -3.87
C PRO A 10 25.44 16.07 -4.32
N ASP A 11 25.40 14.93 -5.02
CA ASP A 11 24.19 14.20 -5.37
C ASP A 11 23.53 13.77 -4.06
N ASN A 12 22.71 14.67 -3.52
CA ASN A 12 21.95 14.43 -2.30
C ASN A 12 20.66 13.69 -2.68
N SER A 13 20.82 12.53 -3.30
CA SER A 13 19.82 11.45 -3.31
C SER A 13 19.80 10.75 -1.94
N SER A 14 19.82 11.54 -0.86
CA SER A 14 19.25 11.11 0.41
C SER A 14 17.75 11.12 0.21
N SER A 15 17.21 10.05 -0.37
CA SER A 15 15.78 9.74 -0.26
C SER A 15 15.51 9.64 1.24
N THR A 16 15.12 10.76 1.85
CA THR A 16 14.62 10.77 3.21
C THR A 16 13.37 9.91 3.18
N TYR A 17 13.49 8.67 3.66
CA TYR A 17 12.36 7.77 3.78
C TYR A 17 11.35 8.45 4.70
N GLN A 18 10.37 9.08 4.08
CA GLN A 18 9.36 9.82 4.80
C GLN A 18 8.43 8.79 5.44
N VAL A 19 8.43 8.72 6.76
CA VAL A 19 7.59 7.79 7.54
C VAL A 19 6.14 7.90 7.08
N SER A 20 5.49 6.76 6.82
CA SER A 20 4.11 6.70 6.35
C SER A 20 3.17 7.51 7.26
N PRO A 21 2.19 8.25 6.71
CA PRO A 21 1.14 8.90 7.50
C PRO A 21 0.41 7.94 8.42
N TYR A 22 0.18 6.69 7.99
CA TYR A 22 -0.44 5.67 8.83
C TYR A 22 0.45 5.32 10.03
N THR A 23 1.76 5.21 9.83
CA THR A 23 2.71 4.90 10.90
C THR A 23 2.79 6.02 11.94
N ARG A 24 2.70 7.27 11.51
CA ARG A 24 2.56 8.40 12.45
C ARG A 24 1.25 8.33 13.23
N GLY A 25 0.14 8.05 12.54
CA GLY A 25 -1.16 7.85 13.18
C GLY A 25 -1.16 6.69 14.19
N LEU A 26 -0.48 5.57 13.86
CA LEU A 26 -0.30 4.44 14.79
C LEU A 26 0.43 4.89 16.05
N ALA A 27 1.54 5.62 15.91
CA ALA A 27 2.31 6.12 17.03
C ALA A 27 1.50 7.06 17.94
N GLU A 28 0.74 7.99 17.36
CA GLU A 28 -0.13 8.90 18.08
C GLU A 28 -1.25 8.14 18.81
N CYS A 29 -1.90 7.20 18.15
CA CYS A 29 -2.98 6.41 18.73
C CYS A 29 -2.50 5.52 19.90
N LEU A 30 -1.30 4.93 19.77
CA LEU A 30 -0.65 4.17 20.85
C LEU A 30 -0.37 5.06 22.07
N GLN A 31 0.15 6.27 21.87
CA GLN A 31 0.39 7.22 22.98
C GLN A 31 -0.91 7.64 23.68
N MET A 32 -2.00 7.78 22.93
CA MET A 32 -3.31 8.09 23.51
C MET A 32 -3.85 6.91 24.33
N LEU A 33 -3.69 5.68 23.85
CA LEU A 33 -4.08 4.47 24.58
C LEU A 33 -3.30 4.32 25.90
N GLU A 34 -1.99 4.58 25.90
CA GLU A 34 -1.17 4.54 27.12
C GLU A 34 -1.58 5.58 28.17
N ARG A 35 -2.13 6.72 27.72
CA ARG A 35 -2.60 7.82 28.59
C ARG A 35 -4.07 7.72 28.96
N SER A 36 -4.81 6.77 28.40
CA SER A 36 -6.25 6.64 28.61
C SER A 36 -6.53 6.09 30.02
N ASP A 37 -7.53 6.66 30.69
CA ASP A 37 -7.95 6.21 32.02
C ASP A 37 -8.67 4.85 31.87
N PRO A 38 -8.24 3.80 32.58
CA PRO A 38 -8.89 2.48 32.53
C PRO A 38 -10.36 2.48 32.97
N ASN A 39 -10.84 3.54 33.63
CA ASN A 39 -12.25 3.68 34.01
C ASN A 39 -13.13 4.32 32.91
N GLY A 40 -12.54 4.85 31.83
CA GLY A 40 -13.21 5.56 30.74
C GLY A 40 -13.52 4.67 29.52
N GLY A 41 -13.92 3.41 29.72
CA GLY A 41 -13.89 2.33 28.70
C GLY A 41 -14.54 2.61 27.32
N HIS A 42 -15.34 3.67 27.16
CA HIS A 42 -15.86 4.09 25.85
C HIS A 42 -14.80 4.77 24.97
N ASP A 43 -13.83 5.45 25.56
CA ASP A 43 -12.71 6.10 24.86
C ASP A 43 -11.69 5.07 24.40
N GLU A 44 -11.39 4.08 25.24
CA GLU A 44 -10.46 2.99 24.91
C GLU A 44 -10.95 2.15 23.71
N GLN A 45 -12.24 1.79 23.68
CA GLN A 45 -12.79 1.02 22.56
C GLN A 45 -12.75 1.82 21.25
N THR A 46 -12.98 3.13 21.32
CA THR A 46 -12.90 4.03 20.16
C THR A 46 -11.46 4.11 19.65
N LEU A 47 -10.49 4.24 20.54
CA LEU A 47 -9.07 4.24 20.19
C LEU A 47 -8.61 2.90 19.62
N LYS A 48 -9.09 1.76 20.15
CA LYS A 48 -8.81 0.43 19.56
C LYS A 48 -9.39 0.29 18.15
N HIS A 49 -10.59 0.78 17.89
CA HIS A 49 -11.14 0.80 16.54
C HIS A 49 -10.32 1.67 15.59
N LEU A 50 -9.88 2.85 16.05
CA LEU A 50 -9.01 3.72 15.27
C LEU A 50 -7.66 3.04 14.97
N LEU A 51 -7.04 2.44 15.98
CA LEU A 51 -5.78 1.71 15.85
C LEU A 51 -5.90 0.56 14.83
N CYS A 52 -7.01 -0.18 14.87
CA CYS A 52 -7.32 -1.23 13.92
C CYS A 52 -7.41 -0.69 12.49
N ASN A 53 -8.13 0.41 12.28
CA ASN A 53 -8.27 1.03 10.95
C ASN A 53 -6.94 1.55 10.40
N LEU A 54 -6.12 2.19 11.25
CA LEU A 54 -4.79 2.67 10.87
C LEU A 54 -3.87 1.52 10.48
N LEU A 55 -3.90 0.43 11.24
CA LEU A 55 -3.10 -0.75 10.97
C LEU A 55 -3.53 -1.44 9.67
N GLN A 56 -4.83 -1.58 9.44
CA GLN A 56 -5.39 -2.06 8.18
C GLN A 56 -4.89 -1.20 7.00
N GLY A 57 -5.01 0.12 7.10
CA GLY A 57 -4.55 1.06 6.08
C GLY A 57 -3.05 0.92 5.78
N ARG A 58 -2.21 0.79 6.81
CA ARG A 58 -0.76 0.62 6.64
C ARG A 58 -0.40 -0.70 5.96
N ILE A 59 -1.03 -1.81 6.37
CA ILE A 59 -0.83 -3.13 5.75
C ILE A 59 -1.18 -3.08 4.26
N LEU A 60 -2.31 -2.45 3.90
CA LEU A 60 -2.71 -2.23 2.51
C LEU A 60 -1.69 -1.39 1.73
N GLU A 61 -1.22 -0.31 2.32
CA GLU A 61 -0.22 0.56 1.68
C GLU A 61 1.07 -0.21 1.37
N HIS A 62 1.54 -1.04 2.30
CA HIS A 62 2.69 -1.91 2.08
C HIS A 62 2.46 -2.93 0.95
N LEU A 63 1.33 -3.63 0.98
CA LEU A 63 0.99 -4.63 -0.02
C LEU A 63 0.84 -4.02 -1.42
N ARG A 64 0.22 -2.83 -1.52
CA ARG A 64 0.15 -2.07 -2.76
C ARG A 64 1.52 -1.79 -3.33
N GLN A 65 2.43 -1.28 -2.51
CA GLN A 65 3.79 -0.97 -2.94
C GLN A 65 4.50 -2.23 -3.47
N ARG A 66 4.40 -3.35 -2.75
CA ARG A 66 4.98 -4.63 -3.14
C ARG A 66 4.45 -5.13 -4.48
N LEU A 67 3.17 -4.93 -4.77
CA LEU A 67 2.55 -5.39 -6.02
C LEU A 67 2.89 -4.51 -7.21
N ILE A 68 2.93 -3.19 -7.00
CA ILE A 68 3.42 -2.25 -8.02
C ILE A 68 4.86 -2.60 -8.39
N GLU A 69 5.72 -2.89 -7.40
CA GLU A 69 7.10 -3.32 -7.63
C GLU A 69 7.17 -4.68 -8.33
N HIS A 70 6.39 -5.66 -7.88
CA HIS A 70 6.44 -7.03 -8.40
C HIS A 70 6.01 -7.14 -9.87
N PHE A 71 4.96 -6.40 -10.25
CA PHE A 71 4.45 -6.37 -11.62
C PHE A 71 5.02 -5.20 -12.43
N GLU A 72 5.93 -4.43 -11.84
CA GLU A 72 6.55 -3.24 -12.41
C GLU A 72 5.54 -2.27 -13.04
N LEU A 73 4.44 -2.00 -12.34
CA LEU A 73 3.31 -1.21 -12.84
C LEU A 73 3.62 0.30 -12.79
N ASP A 74 3.07 1.06 -13.74
CA ASP A 74 3.19 2.52 -13.74
C ASP A 74 2.36 3.12 -12.59
N GLN A 75 3.02 3.92 -11.74
CA GLN A 75 2.39 4.52 -10.56
C GLN A 75 1.27 5.52 -10.90
N ASN A 76 1.27 6.10 -12.11
CA ASN A 76 0.34 7.19 -12.46
C ASN A 76 -1.03 6.73 -12.98
N ASP A 77 -1.13 5.65 -13.77
CA ASP A 77 -2.40 5.21 -14.39
C ASP A 77 -2.84 3.81 -13.89
N SER A 78 -1.88 3.00 -13.42
CA SER A 78 -2.14 1.64 -12.92
C SER A 78 -2.29 1.61 -11.40
N GLY A 79 -1.67 2.55 -10.68
CA GLY A 79 -1.63 2.57 -9.21
C GLY A 79 -3.00 2.70 -8.53
N GLU A 80 -3.92 3.47 -9.11
CA GLU A 80 -5.26 3.68 -8.54
C GLU A 80 -6.19 2.48 -8.79
N ARG A 81 -6.14 1.88 -9.99
CA ARG A 81 -6.87 0.65 -10.32
C ARG A 81 -6.36 -0.57 -9.55
N VAL A 82 -5.04 -0.67 -9.36
CA VAL A 82 -4.46 -1.65 -8.44
C VAL A 82 -4.96 -1.40 -7.04
N SER A 83 -4.90 -0.16 -6.53
CA SER A 83 -5.41 0.17 -5.19
C SER A 83 -6.88 -0.24 -4.99
N LEU A 84 -7.74 -0.05 -5.99
CA LEU A 84 -9.15 -0.47 -5.95
C LEU A 84 -9.30 -2.00 -5.93
N LEU A 85 -8.54 -2.73 -6.76
CA LEU A 85 -8.53 -4.19 -6.75
C LEU A 85 -8.00 -4.76 -5.43
N LEU A 86 -6.98 -4.13 -4.87
CA LEU A 86 -6.47 -4.49 -3.55
C LEU A 86 -7.48 -4.20 -2.47
N ILE A 87 -8.18 -3.08 -2.51
CA ILE A 87 -9.24 -2.81 -1.54
C ILE A 87 -10.33 -3.87 -1.66
N ASP A 88 -10.81 -4.20 -2.86
CA ASP A 88 -11.87 -5.20 -3.04
C ASP A 88 -11.46 -6.61 -2.55
N VAL A 89 -10.29 -7.09 -2.97
CA VAL A 89 -9.81 -8.44 -2.64
C VAL A 89 -9.37 -8.55 -1.17
N PHE A 90 -8.76 -7.51 -0.61
CA PHE A 90 -8.22 -7.57 0.75
C PHE A 90 -9.25 -7.20 1.81
N LYS A 91 -10.29 -6.43 1.47
CA LYS A 91 -11.26 -5.94 2.47
C LYS A 91 -12.08 -7.05 3.11
N GLU A 92 -12.40 -8.12 2.38
CA GLU A 92 -13.13 -9.25 2.95
C GLU A 92 -12.19 -10.37 3.41
N GLU A 93 -11.25 -10.79 2.58
CA GLU A 93 -10.39 -11.94 2.90
C GLU A 93 -9.36 -11.61 3.97
N ILE A 94 -8.56 -10.56 3.75
CA ILE A 94 -7.44 -10.22 4.65
C ILE A 94 -7.96 -9.51 5.89
N PHE A 95 -8.82 -8.50 5.74
CA PHE A 95 -9.33 -7.78 6.90
C PHE A 95 -10.41 -8.51 7.67
N GLY A 96 -11.19 -9.39 7.03
CA GLY A 96 -12.10 -10.28 7.74
C GLY A 96 -11.33 -11.25 8.64
N THR A 97 -10.24 -11.84 8.11
CA THR A 97 -9.34 -12.71 8.90
C THR A 97 -8.61 -11.94 9.98
N PHE A 98 -8.09 -10.74 9.65
CA PHE A 98 -7.45 -9.83 10.60
C PHE A 98 -8.38 -9.48 11.76
N ARG A 99 -9.61 -9.04 11.48
CA ARG A 99 -10.57 -8.66 12.53
C ARG A 99 -10.92 -9.84 13.42
N ARG A 100 -11.23 -11.01 12.84
CA ARG A 100 -11.47 -12.23 13.62
C ARG A 100 -10.29 -12.55 14.54
N ARG A 101 -9.05 -12.40 14.06
CA ARG A 101 -7.86 -12.65 14.87
C ARG A 101 -7.67 -11.64 16.00
N ILE A 102 -7.95 -10.36 15.74
CA ILE A 102 -7.91 -9.31 16.77
C ILE A 102 -9.05 -9.48 17.79
N GLU A 103 -10.23 -9.93 17.37
CA GLU A 103 -11.33 -10.28 18.28
C GLU A 103 -10.96 -11.45 19.20
N GLU A 104 -10.26 -12.47 18.66
CA GLU A 104 -9.75 -13.60 19.44
C GLU A 104 -8.59 -13.22 20.38
N GLN A 105 -7.71 -12.32 19.93
CA GLN A 105 -6.51 -11.89 20.66
C GLN A 105 -6.32 -10.38 20.55
N PRO A 106 -7.02 -9.59 21.39
CA PRO A 106 -7.01 -8.12 21.32
C PRO A 106 -5.62 -7.50 21.51
N GLU A 107 -4.77 -8.16 22.29
CA GLU A 107 -3.37 -7.77 22.55
C GLU A 107 -2.55 -7.63 21.26
N LEU A 108 -2.87 -8.43 20.22
CA LEU A 108 -2.15 -8.45 18.96
C LEU A 108 -2.22 -7.10 18.24
N LEU A 109 -3.32 -6.38 18.39
CA LEU A 109 -3.52 -5.10 17.73
C LEU A 109 -2.43 -4.10 18.16
N THR A 110 -2.23 -3.98 19.46
CA THR A 110 -1.23 -3.08 20.05
C THR A 110 0.19 -3.57 19.76
N GLN A 111 0.44 -4.88 19.85
CA GLN A 111 1.76 -5.47 19.57
C GLN A 111 2.20 -5.22 18.12
N ILE A 112 1.34 -5.51 17.14
CA ILE A 112 1.67 -5.31 15.72
C ILE A 112 1.90 -3.81 15.43
N ALA A 113 1.05 -2.94 15.96
CA ALA A 113 1.21 -1.50 15.80
C ALA A 113 2.53 -0.99 16.37
N GLN A 114 2.92 -1.45 17.57
CA GLN A 114 4.20 -1.12 18.19
C GLN A 114 5.39 -1.62 17.35
N GLU A 115 5.35 -2.85 16.84
CA GLU A 115 6.40 -3.39 15.98
C GLU A 115 6.58 -2.57 14.68
N ILE A 116 5.48 -2.14 14.06
CA ILE A 116 5.52 -1.29 12.85
C ILE A 116 6.13 0.07 13.18
N VAL A 117 5.64 0.75 14.22
CA VAL A 117 6.16 2.06 14.62
C VAL A 117 7.64 1.96 14.97
N ALA A 118 8.04 0.96 15.77
CA ALA A 118 9.42 0.77 16.17
C ALA A 118 10.36 0.47 15.00
N THR A 119 9.88 -0.18 13.94
CA THR A 119 10.70 -0.50 12.76
C THR A 119 10.77 0.69 11.80
N GLU A 120 9.63 1.29 11.46
CA GLU A 120 9.56 2.31 10.41
C GLU A 120 10.01 3.70 10.86
N THR A 121 10.15 3.92 12.16
CA THR A 121 10.72 5.17 12.70
C THR A 121 12.25 5.12 12.84
N GLN A 122 12.88 3.97 12.58
CA GLN A 122 14.33 3.87 12.53
C GLN A 122 14.88 4.61 11.31
N SER A 123 16.04 5.24 11.48
CA SER A 123 16.78 5.86 10.38
C SER A 123 17.93 4.93 9.99
N GLY A 124 17.95 4.44 8.75
CA GLY A 124 19.05 3.59 8.26
C GLY A 124 18.87 3.12 6.83
N GLN A 125 19.98 2.73 6.18
CA GLN A 125 19.96 2.22 4.80
C GLN A 125 19.28 0.84 4.66
N GLU A 126 19.16 0.09 5.75
CA GLU A 126 18.52 -1.23 5.78
C GLU A 126 17.00 -1.18 5.97
N LEU A 127 16.44 0.01 6.20
CA LEU A 127 15.02 0.21 6.50
C LEU A 127 14.06 -0.46 5.50
N PRO A 128 14.29 -0.45 4.17
CA PRO A 128 13.39 -1.10 3.22
C PRO A 128 13.32 -2.62 3.40
N GLU A 129 14.45 -3.28 3.59
CA GLU A 129 14.51 -4.74 3.76
C GLU A 129 13.96 -5.14 5.14
N GLN A 130 14.27 -4.38 6.19
CA GLN A 130 13.70 -4.59 7.53
C GLN A 130 12.17 -4.44 7.52
N THR A 131 11.67 -3.41 6.82
CA THR A 131 10.22 -3.17 6.66
C THR A 131 9.59 -4.35 5.94
N LYS A 132 10.18 -4.82 4.84
CA LYS A 132 9.67 -5.98 4.10
C LYS A 132 9.60 -7.25 4.98
N GLN A 133 10.68 -7.57 5.68
CA GLN A 133 10.73 -8.74 6.58
C GLN A 133 9.73 -8.64 7.73
N LEU A 134 9.48 -7.43 8.23
CA LEU A 134 8.46 -7.18 9.24
C LEU A 134 7.07 -7.54 8.71
N TYR A 135 6.67 -7.02 7.55
CA TYR A 135 5.32 -7.30 7.02
C TYR A 135 5.14 -8.76 6.61
N GLU A 136 6.17 -9.40 6.06
CA GLU A 136 6.14 -10.84 5.78
C GLU A 136 5.88 -11.65 7.06
N ARG A 137 6.58 -11.32 8.15
CA ARG A 137 6.37 -11.93 9.46
C ARG A 137 4.99 -11.63 10.04
N ILE A 138 4.48 -10.40 9.91
CA ILE A 138 3.14 -10.04 10.38
C ILE A 138 2.06 -10.85 9.65
N LEU A 139 2.14 -10.88 8.33
CA LEU A 139 1.20 -11.60 7.46
C LEU A 139 1.23 -13.11 7.75
N GLN A 140 2.40 -13.69 7.93
CA GLN A 140 2.55 -15.12 8.21
C GLN A 140 2.11 -15.49 9.63
N LYS A 141 2.64 -14.82 10.64
CA LYS A 141 2.47 -15.20 12.04
C LYS A 141 1.09 -14.84 12.58
N HIS A 142 0.57 -13.67 12.20
CA HIS A 142 -0.67 -13.15 12.78
C HIS A 142 -1.87 -13.35 11.86
N LEU A 143 -1.66 -13.42 10.55
CA LEU A 143 -2.75 -13.42 9.58
C LEU A 143 -2.88 -14.70 8.77
N GLY A 144 -1.99 -15.68 8.99
CA GLY A 144 -2.04 -16.98 8.33
C GLY A 144 -1.70 -16.94 6.84
N TYR A 145 -1.23 -15.80 6.33
CA TYR A 145 -0.77 -15.66 4.95
C TYR A 145 0.69 -16.07 4.89
N SER A 146 0.93 -17.33 4.51
CA SER A 146 2.24 -17.97 4.52
C SER A 146 3.30 -17.22 3.71
N ASP A 147 2.89 -16.48 2.68
CA ASP A 147 3.70 -15.59 1.88
C ASP A 147 2.82 -14.61 1.06
N LEU A 148 3.47 -13.62 0.44
CA LEU A 148 2.86 -12.77 -0.59
C LEU A 148 2.35 -13.60 -1.79
N GLY A 149 2.86 -14.82 -1.99
CA GLY A 149 2.45 -15.75 -3.04
C GLY A 149 1.01 -16.25 -2.90
N ALA A 150 0.51 -16.47 -1.68
CA ALA A 150 -0.88 -16.81 -1.43
C ALA A 150 -1.81 -15.64 -1.78
N ILE A 151 -1.38 -14.43 -1.42
CA ILE A 151 -2.07 -13.18 -1.75
C ILE A 151 -2.07 -12.96 -3.27
N LEU A 152 -0.93 -13.18 -3.93
CA LEU A 152 -0.76 -13.12 -5.38
C LEU A 152 -1.63 -14.16 -6.10
N ARG A 153 -1.80 -15.37 -5.55
CA ARG A 153 -2.69 -16.40 -6.12
C ARG A 153 -4.17 -15.99 -6.07
N ILE A 154 -4.61 -15.38 -4.97
CA ILE A 154 -5.97 -14.82 -4.86
C ILE A 154 -6.14 -13.69 -5.89
N LEU A 155 -5.13 -12.83 -6.01
CA LEU A 155 -5.11 -11.72 -6.94
C LEU A 155 -5.04 -12.17 -8.43
N GLN A 156 -4.31 -13.23 -8.74
CA GLN A 156 -4.22 -13.83 -10.08
C GLN A 156 -5.51 -14.55 -10.51
N ALA A 157 -6.33 -14.98 -9.56
CA ALA A 157 -7.66 -15.51 -9.85
C ALA A 157 -8.66 -14.40 -10.23
N ASP A 158 -8.31 -13.12 -10.06
CA ASP A 158 -9.13 -11.98 -10.45
C ASP A 158 -8.79 -11.53 -11.88
N GLU A 159 -9.72 -11.77 -12.82
CA GLU A 159 -9.60 -11.39 -14.23
C GLU A 159 -9.32 -9.89 -14.44
N ARG A 160 -9.70 -9.03 -13.50
CA ARG A 160 -9.48 -7.58 -13.60
C ARG A 160 -8.01 -7.24 -13.38
N LEU A 161 -7.33 -7.97 -12.48
CA LEU A 161 -5.90 -7.79 -12.27
C LEU A 161 -5.08 -8.37 -13.42
N GLU A 162 -5.47 -9.54 -13.93
CA GLU A 162 -4.85 -10.14 -15.11
C GLU A 162 -4.89 -9.17 -16.31
N ASN A 163 -6.04 -8.58 -16.60
CA ASN A 163 -6.20 -7.58 -17.67
C ASN A 163 -5.34 -6.33 -17.43
N LEU A 164 -5.20 -5.88 -16.18
CA LEU A 164 -4.39 -4.71 -15.83
C LEU A 164 -2.90 -4.98 -16.05
N ILE A 165 -2.40 -6.15 -15.62
CA ILE A 165 -1.03 -6.59 -15.85
C ILE A 165 -0.76 -6.71 -17.35
N LEU A 166 -1.63 -7.37 -18.10
CA LEU A 166 -1.51 -7.52 -19.55
C LEU A 166 -1.48 -6.16 -20.26
N THR A 167 -2.37 -5.24 -19.89
CA THR A 167 -2.41 -3.89 -20.48
C THR A 167 -1.14 -3.10 -20.16
N SER A 168 -0.64 -3.19 -18.92
CA SER A 168 0.61 -2.54 -18.51
C SER A 168 1.82 -3.10 -19.27
N MET A 169 1.89 -4.43 -19.43
CA MET A 169 2.91 -5.10 -20.23
C MET A 169 2.84 -4.73 -21.72
N LEU A 170 1.64 -4.62 -22.30
CA LEU A 170 1.45 -4.20 -23.70
C LEU A 170 1.88 -2.74 -23.92
N HIS A 171 1.57 -1.86 -22.97
CA HIS A 171 2.02 -0.46 -23.01
C HIS A 171 3.55 -0.34 -22.87
N LYS A 172 4.18 -1.15 -22.00
CA LYS A 172 5.65 -1.22 -21.87
C LYS A 172 6.35 -1.73 -23.13
N ASN A 173 5.74 -2.69 -23.83
CA ASN A 173 6.33 -3.31 -25.01
C ASN A 173 6.02 -2.57 -26.33
N GLY A 174 5.41 -1.37 -26.27
CA GLY A 174 5.13 -0.55 -27.45
C GLY A 174 4.07 -1.14 -28.39
N MET A 175 3.32 -2.16 -27.96
CA MET A 175 2.15 -2.62 -28.73
C MET A 175 0.96 -1.77 -28.32
N HIS A 176 0.71 -0.71 -29.09
CA HIS A 176 -0.55 0.01 -29.03
C HIS A 176 -1.72 -0.98 -29.10
N SER A 177 -2.57 -0.96 -28.08
CA SER A 177 -3.90 -1.57 -28.16
C SER A 177 -4.58 -1.10 -29.45
N PRO A 178 -5.21 -1.99 -30.24
CA PRO A 178 -5.89 -1.57 -31.45
C PRO A 178 -6.95 -0.56 -31.06
N LYS A 179 -6.78 0.68 -31.54
CA LYS A 179 -7.74 1.76 -31.35
C LYS A 179 -9.13 1.20 -31.65
N SER A 180 -9.99 1.20 -30.63
CA SER A 180 -11.43 1.08 -30.83
C SER A 180 -11.85 2.18 -31.80
N SER A 181 -11.99 1.81 -33.07
CA SER A 181 -12.54 2.66 -34.12
C SER A 181 -14.03 2.79 -33.85
N TYR A 182 -14.41 3.75 -33.01
CA TYR A 182 -15.73 4.33 -33.12
C TYR A 182 -15.70 5.27 -34.32
N PRO A 183 -16.62 5.12 -35.30
CA PRO A 183 -16.68 6.02 -36.42
C PRO A 183 -17.15 7.39 -35.93
N ASP A 184 -16.36 8.38 -36.30
CA ASP A 184 -16.63 9.80 -36.18
C ASP A 184 -17.99 10.13 -36.82
N LYS A 185 -19.00 10.39 -35.99
CA LYS A 185 -20.27 10.98 -36.44
C LYS A 185 -20.18 12.50 -36.38
N SER A 186 -19.28 13.06 -37.17
CA SER A 186 -19.31 14.48 -37.50
C SER A 186 -19.09 14.66 -39.01
N ASN A 187 -20.15 14.43 -39.79
CA ASN A 187 -20.48 15.20 -41.01
C ASN A 187 -21.61 14.52 -41.80
N PHE A 188 -22.85 14.93 -41.55
CA PHE A 188 -23.85 15.03 -42.61
C PHE A 188 -24.51 16.42 -42.53
N SER A 189 -23.89 17.34 -43.27
CA SER A 189 -24.53 18.30 -44.16
C SER A 189 -25.77 19.05 -43.65
N LYS A 190 -25.52 20.24 -43.09
CA LYS A 190 -26.37 21.40 -43.38
C LYS A 190 -25.87 22.05 -44.67
N LEU A 191 -26.69 22.04 -45.72
CA LEU A 191 -26.62 23.00 -46.83
C LEU A 191 -28.06 23.40 -47.21
N PRO A 192 -28.25 24.62 -47.73
CA PRO A 192 -29.47 25.39 -47.58
C PRO A 192 -30.42 25.27 -48.77
N ARG A 193 -31.69 25.60 -48.53
CA ARG A 193 -32.50 26.55 -49.32
C ARG A 193 -33.69 27.02 -48.50
#